data_AF-A0A1H6UEC3-F1
#
_entry.id   AF-A0A1H6UEC3-F1
#
_cell.length_a   1.000
_cell.length_b   1.000
_cell.length_c   1.000
_cell.angle_alpha   90.00
_cell.angle_beta   90.00
_cell.angle_gamma   90.00
#
_symmetry.space_group_name_H-M   'P 1'
#
loop_
_entity.id
_entity.type
_entity.pdbx_description
1 polymer ?
#
loop_
_entity_poly.entity_id
_entity_poly.type
_entity_poly.pdbx_seq_one_letter_code
_entity_poly.pdbx_strand_id
1 'polypeptide(L)'
;MISDTHGLHRKLALPNADILIHAGDFCLQGTLEEVQDFADWLASCPHQHKIVVAGNHDLAFEQTPDEAQSCLQNVAHYLQDSGITLEGIHFWGAPWTPKFFNYAFMRPRGEAMRPCWAAIPTETQVLITHGPAFACLDTTLNGTHAGCEALSERLTHLPHLKWHIHGHIHESYGVQAQGAERYSINASSCRWGEEGLNPPIVLQWYLDT
;
A
#
# COMPACT_ATOMS: atom_id res chain seq x y z
N MET A 1 -4.33 5.37 -7.51
CA MET A 1 -3.58 4.48 -6.59
C MET A 1 -2.17 4.34 -7.12
N ILE A 2 -1.20 4.40 -6.21
CA ILE A 2 0.24 4.29 -6.48
C ILE A 2 0.92 3.57 -5.31
N SER A 3 2.17 3.16 -5.50
CA SER A 3 3.06 2.58 -4.50
C SER A 3 4.50 2.67 -5.03
N ASP A 4 5.49 2.37 -4.19
CA ASP A 4 6.88 2.13 -4.62
C ASP A 4 7.42 3.26 -5.49
N THR A 5 7.23 4.50 -5.04
CA THR A 5 7.69 5.67 -5.80
C THR A 5 9.16 5.95 -5.56
N HIS A 6 9.73 5.51 -4.44
CA HIS A 6 11.15 5.62 -4.11
C HIS A 6 11.76 7.02 -4.43
N GLY A 7 11.08 8.08 -3.98
CA GLY A 7 11.49 9.47 -4.22
C GLY A 7 11.17 10.01 -5.62
N LEU A 8 10.59 9.21 -6.52
CA LEU A 8 10.25 9.62 -7.89
C LEU A 8 8.80 10.11 -8.04
N HIS A 9 8.10 10.35 -6.94
CA HIS A 9 6.68 10.70 -6.92
C HIS A 9 6.33 11.95 -7.76
N ARG A 10 7.25 12.93 -7.88
CA ARG A 10 7.06 14.12 -8.76
C ARG A 10 7.12 13.83 -10.26
N LYS A 11 7.60 12.65 -10.66
CA LYS A 11 7.63 12.22 -12.07
C LYS A 11 6.32 11.57 -12.52
N LEU A 12 5.40 11.29 -11.59
CA LEU A 12 4.12 10.69 -11.91
C LEU A 12 3.11 11.76 -12.34
N ALA A 13 2.47 11.52 -13.48
CA ALA A 13 1.29 12.28 -13.89
C ALA A 13 0.07 11.73 -13.13
N LEU A 14 -0.28 12.36 -12.01
CA LEU A 14 -1.45 11.94 -11.23
C LEU A 14 -2.76 12.30 -11.96
N PRO A 15 -3.68 11.34 -12.13
CA PRO A 15 -5.00 11.61 -12.67
C PRO A 15 -5.88 12.33 -11.65
N ASN A 16 -6.89 13.05 -12.14
CA ASN A 16 -7.97 13.56 -11.30
C ASN A 16 -8.72 12.38 -10.67
N ALA A 17 -8.84 12.41 -9.34
CA ALA A 17 -9.60 11.44 -8.56
C ALA A 17 -9.95 12.04 -7.20
N ASP A 18 -10.94 11.46 -6.53
CA ASP A 18 -11.39 11.93 -5.21
C ASP A 18 -10.42 11.52 -4.09
N ILE A 19 -9.87 10.30 -4.18
CA ILE A 19 -8.97 9.72 -3.19
C ILE A 19 -7.67 9.25 -3.86
N LEU A 20 -6.54 9.79 -3.38
CA LEU A 20 -5.21 9.27 -3.69
C LEU A 20 -4.78 8.27 -2.61
N ILE A 21 -4.30 7.10 -3.03
CA ILE A 21 -3.79 6.05 -2.13
C ILE A 21 -2.35 5.73 -2.51
N HIS A 22 -1.44 5.77 -1.54
CA HIS A 22 -0.05 5.34 -1.66
C HIS A 22 0.22 4.11 -0.75
N ALA A 23 0.57 2.96 -1.35
CA ALA A 23 0.75 1.70 -0.62
C ALA A 23 2.20 1.42 -0.17
N GLY A 24 2.90 2.44 0.31
CA GLY A 24 4.26 2.31 0.85
C GLY A 24 5.40 2.48 -0.15
N ASP A 25 6.61 2.52 0.38
CA ASP A 25 7.88 2.72 -0.34
C ASP A 25 7.92 4.05 -1.12
N PHE A 26 7.56 5.13 -0.43
CA PHE A 26 7.75 6.47 -0.98
C PHE A 26 9.17 6.99 -0.77
N CYS A 27 9.91 6.47 0.22
CA CYS A 27 11.32 6.75 0.43
C CYS A 27 12.22 5.79 -0.36
N LEU A 28 13.47 6.20 -0.59
CA LEU A 28 14.51 5.31 -1.10
C LEU A 28 15.40 4.81 0.06
N GLN A 29 15.83 5.69 0.95
CA GLN A 29 16.70 5.38 2.09
C GLN A 29 15.94 5.36 3.44
N GLY A 30 14.74 5.94 3.48
CA GLY A 30 13.87 5.96 4.65
C GLY A 30 14.21 7.05 5.66
N THR A 31 14.79 8.15 5.20
CA THR A 31 15.17 9.29 6.05
C THR A 31 14.00 10.24 6.28
N LEU A 32 14.00 10.98 7.39
CA LEU A 32 12.99 12.01 7.65
C LEU A 32 12.97 13.12 6.59
N GLU A 33 14.11 13.40 5.94
CA GLU A 33 14.19 14.34 4.81
C GLU A 33 13.36 13.84 3.62
N GLU A 34 13.48 12.55 3.26
CA GLU A 34 12.66 11.95 2.21
C GLU A 34 11.17 11.90 2.59
N VAL A 35 10.85 11.66 3.87
CA VAL A 35 9.46 11.72 4.35
C VAL A 35 8.89 13.13 4.20
N GLN A 36 9.66 14.16 4.58
CA GLN A 36 9.24 15.55 4.42
C GLN A 36 9.08 15.93 2.95
N ASP A 37 10.03 15.52 2.09
CA ASP A 37 9.95 15.76 0.65
C ASP A 37 8.69 15.13 0.03
N PHE A 38 8.37 13.90 0.42
CA PHE A 38 7.15 13.22 0.03
C PHE A 38 5.91 13.94 0.54
N ALA A 39 5.90 14.38 1.80
CA ALA A 39 4.78 15.12 2.39
C ALA A 39 4.52 16.45 1.65
N ASP A 40 5.56 17.20 1.30
CA ASP A 40 5.45 18.45 0.57
C ASP A 40 4.83 18.25 -0.81
N TRP A 41 5.25 17.19 -1.52
CA TRP A 41 4.63 16.81 -2.79
C TRP A 41 3.16 16.41 -2.60
N LEU A 42 2.87 15.57 -1.60
CA LEU A 42 1.52 15.06 -1.37
C LEU A 42 0.54 16.18 -0.99
N ALA A 43 1.01 17.19 -0.24
CA ALA A 43 0.25 18.39 0.09
C ALA A 43 -0.13 19.22 -1.16
N SER A 44 0.74 19.23 -2.18
CA SER A 44 0.48 19.91 -3.46
C SER A 44 -0.55 19.20 -4.36
N CYS A 45 -0.86 17.93 -4.07
CA CYS A 45 -1.79 17.15 -4.88
C CYS A 45 -3.25 17.61 -4.64
N PRO A 46 -4.08 17.74 -5.69
CA PRO A 46 -5.43 18.31 -5.59
C PRO A 46 -6.49 17.37 -5.01
N HIS A 47 -6.15 16.08 -4.81
CA HIS A 47 -7.07 15.06 -4.30
C HIS A 47 -7.62 15.45 -2.93
N GLN A 48 -8.93 15.28 -2.74
CA GLN A 48 -9.63 15.63 -1.50
C GLN A 48 -9.11 14.82 -0.32
N HIS A 49 -8.94 13.51 -0.52
CA HIS A 49 -8.36 12.61 0.47
C HIS A 49 -7.05 12.01 -0.04
N LYS A 50 -6.10 11.86 0.87
CA LYS A 50 -4.86 11.11 0.64
C LYS A 50 -4.72 10.06 1.75
N ILE A 51 -4.54 8.80 1.38
CA ILE A 51 -4.28 7.70 2.31
C ILE A 51 -2.88 7.15 2.05
N VAL A 52 -2.11 6.96 3.11
CA VAL A 52 -0.73 6.46 3.02
C VAL A 52 -0.54 5.32 4.00
N VAL A 53 0.10 4.25 3.54
CA VAL A 53 0.70 3.20 4.37
C VAL A 53 2.20 3.24 4.12
N ALA A 54 3.01 2.90 5.12
CA ALA A 54 4.46 2.76 4.96
C ALA A 54 4.83 1.42 4.29
N GLY A 55 6.00 1.35 3.68
CA GLY A 55 6.61 0.14 3.15
C GLY A 55 7.96 -0.16 3.77
N ASN A 56 8.69 -1.12 3.22
CA ASN A 56 9.96 -1.55 3.79
C ASN A 56 11.11 -0.54 3.61
N HIS A 57 11.02 0.40 2.66
CA HIS A 57 11.97 1.50 2.50
C HIS A 57 11.67 2.70 3.40
N ASP A 58 10.51 2.76 4.05
CA ASP A 58 10.10 3.92 4.87
C ASP A 58 10.59 3.78 6.33
N LEU A 59 11.89 3.54 6.51
CA LEU A 59 12.54 3.22 7.80
C LEU A 59 12.23 4.19 8.94
N ALA A 60 12.09 5.48 8.66
CA ALA A 60 11.73 6.49 9.66
C ALA A 60 10.43 6.16 10.39
N PHE A 61 9.46 5.50 9.76
CA PHE A 61 8.21 5.11 10.40
C PHE A 61 8.37 3.97 11.40
N GLU A 62 9.42 3.16 11.28
CA GLU A 62 9.75 2.12 12.28
C GLU A 62 10.71 2.65 13.36
N GLN A 63 11.64 3.53 12.99
CA GLN A 63 12.72 3.99 13.88
C GLN A 63 12.35 5.24 14.70
N THR A 64 11.65 6.19 14.09
CA THR A 64 11.26 7.50 14.65
C THR A 64 9.81 7.81 14.26
N PRO A 65 8.84 6.98 14.71
CA PRO A 65 7.47 7.02 14.23
C PRO A 65 6.78 8.36 14.48
N ASP A 66 7.01 8.99 15.63
CA ASP A 66 6.36 10.25 15.99
C ASP A 66 6.79 11.38 15.05
N GLU A 67 8.09 11.49 14.75
CA GLU A 67 8.62 12.46 13.80
C GLU A 67 8.15 12.19 12.36
N ALA A 68 8.19 10.93 11.92
CA ALA A 68 7.78 10.56 10.56
C ALA A 68 6.27 10.80 10.33
N GLN A 69 5.43 10.44 11.31
CA GLN A 69 3.99 10.68 11.23
C GLN A 69 3.66 12.18 11.33
N SER A 70 4.44 12.96 12.09
CA SER A 70 4.26 14.41 12.17
C SER A 70 4.44 15.09 10.81
N CYS A 71 5.33 14.61 9.94
CA CYS A 71 5.47 15.12 8.57
C CYS A 71 4.20 14.94 7.72
N LEU A 72 3.43 13.88 7.96
CA LEU A 72 2.17 13.62 7.25
C LEU A 72 0.94 14.23 7.92
N GLN A 73 1.10 14.86 9.07
CA GLN A 73 0.00 15.46 9.82
C GLN A 73 -0.67 16.56 9.00
N ASN A 74 -2.01 16.50 8.89
CA ASN A 74 -2.83 17.39 8.05
C ASN A 74 -2.55 17.32 6.54
N VAL A 75 -1.65 16.43 6.09
CA VAL A 75 -1.37 16.19 4.67
C VAL A 75 -2.12 14.94 4.19
N ALA A 76 -2.10 13.87 4.98
CA ALA A 76 -2.71 12.59 4.63
C ALA A 76 -3.20 11.83 5.85
N HIS A 77 -4.09 10.87 5.59
CA HIS A 77 -4.45 9.83 6.55
C HIS A 77 -3.38 8.74 6.49
N TYR A 78 -2.41 8.80 7.40
CA TYR A 78 -1.46 7.70 7.58
C TYR A 78 -2.13 6.55 8.33
N LEU A 79 -2.03 5.33 7.79
CA LEU A 79 -2.59 4.12 8.39
C LEU A 79 -1.48 3.12 8.72
N GLN A 80 -1.44 2.68 9.97
CA GLN A 80 -0.56 1.61 10.44
C GLN A 80 -1.34 0.79 11.47
N ASP A 81 -1.77 -0.41 11.05
CA ASP A 81 -2.64 -1.27 11.85
C ASP A 81 -3.90 -0.53 12.35
N SER A 82 -4.45 0.32 11.46
CA SER A 82 -5.55 1.22 11.75
C SER A 82 -6.46 1.41 10.54
N GLY A 83 -7.66 1.93 10.78
CA GLY A 83 -8.65 2.17 9.74
C GLY A 83 -9.27 3.57 9.79
N ILE A 84 -9.93 3.93 8.69
CA ILE A 84 -10.67 5.18 8.55
C ILE A 84 -11.89 4.95 7.65
N THR A 85 -12.98 5.67 7.91
CA THR A 85 -14.13 5.71 7.02
C THR A 85 -14.16 7.05 6.28
N LEU A 86 -14.14 7.02 4.95
CA LEU A 86 -14.27 8.20 4.09
C LEU A 86 -15.40 7.95 3.11
N GLU A 87 -16.33 8.89 2.99
CA GLU A 87 -17.50 8.79 2.08
C GLU A 87 -18.30 7.47 2.25
N GLY A 88 -18.36 6.95 3.49
CA GLY A 88 -19.02 5.67 3.81
C GLY A 88 -18.22 4.42 3.46
N ILE A 89 -17.00 4.54 2.93
CA ILE A 89 -16.12 3.42 2.58
C ILE A 89 -15.17 3.13 3.74
N HIS A 90 -15.09 1.87 4.16
CA HIS A 90 -14.22 1.41 5.25
C HIS A 90 -12.84 1.00 4.75
N PHE A 91 -11.82 1.79 5.10
CA PHE A 91 -10.41 1.54 4.78
C PHE A 91 -9.67 0.96 5.98
N TRP A 92 -8.73 0.04 5.72
CA TRP A 92 -7.75 -0.42 6.70
C TRP A 92 -6.36 -0.47 6.08
N GLY A 93 -5.32 -0.06 6.84
CA GLY A 93 -3.95 -0.01 6.36
C GLY A 93 -2.94 -0.67 7.29
N ALA A 94 -1.97 -1.41 6.74
CA ALA A 94 -0.90 -2.02 7.52
C ALA A 94 0.39 -2.25 6.67
N PRO A 95 1.59 -1.93 7.20
CA PRO A 95 2.82 -1.90 6.39
C PRO A 95 3.54 -3.26 6.26
N TRP A 96 3.10 -4.29 6.99
CA TRP A 96 3.89 -5.51 7.20
C TRP A 96 4.16 -6.33 5.92
N THR A 97 5.36 -6.90 5.82
CA THR A 97 5.73 -7.85 4.75
C THR A 97 6.47 -9.08 5.29
N PRO A 98 6.40 -10.25 4.62
CA PRO A 98 7.27 -11.37 4.92
C PRO A 98 8.74 -11.01 4.70
N LYS A 99 9.59 -11.35 5.68
CA LYS A 99 11.01 -11.01 5.68
C LYS A 99 11.76 -11.67 4.50
N PHE A 100 12.48 -10.85 3.73
CA PHE A 100 13.47 -11.30 2.74
C PHE A 100 14.84 -10.61 2.89
N PHE A 101 14.91 -9.46 3.59
CA PHE A 101 16.14 -8.79 4.04
C PHE A 101 15.93 -8.18 5.44
N ASN A 102 16.74 -7.20 5.83
CA ASN A 102 16.62 -6.46 7.09
C ASN A 102 16.15 -5.03 6.82
N TYR A 103 14.95 -4.89 6.27
CA TYR A 103 14.26 -3.61 6.06
C TYR A 103 13.12 -3.42 7.07
N ALA A 104 12.47 -2.26 7.04
CA ALA A 104 11.38 -1.92 7.94
C ALA A 104 10.16 -2.85 7.76
N PHE A 105 9.38 -3.01 8.83
CA PHE A 105 8.08 -3.69 8.83
C PHE A 105 8.11 -5.14 8.32
N MET A 106 9.26 -5.80 8.46
CA MET A 106 9.42 -7.21 8.10
C MET A 106 9.23 -8.14 9.28
N ARG A 107 8.45 -9.20 9.09
CA ARG A 107 8.34 -10.31 10.05
C ARG A 107 8.63 -11.65 9.39
N PRO A 108 9.07 -12.67 10.16
CA PRO A 108 9.26 -14.00 9.59
C PRO A 108 8.00 -14.49 8.86
N ARG A 109 8.18 -15.10 7.68
CA ARG A 109 7.09 -15.70 6.91
C ARG A 109 6.36 -16.77 7.74
N GLY A 110 5.08 -17.00 7.44
CA GLY A 110 4.26 -18.02 8.09
C GLY A 110 3.55 -17.49 9.34
N GLU A 111 3.54 -18.28 10.41
CA GLU A 111 2.77 -18.02 11.63
C GLU A 111 3.04 -16.64 12.26
N ALA A 112 4.27 -16.14 12.17
CA ALA A 112 4.63 -14.84 12.73
C ALA A 112 3.96 -13.64 12.03
N MET A 113 3.40 -13.85 10.83
CA MET A 113 2.61 -12.83 10.12
C MET A 113 1.16 -12.77 10.60
N ARG A 114 0.60 -13.86 11.15
CA ARG A 114 -0.83 -13.91 11.54
C ARG A 114 -1.24 -12.79 12.50
N PRO A 115 -0.46 -12.44 13.54
CA PRO A 115 -0.83 -11.37 14.46
C PRO A 115 -0.99 -10.00 13.78
N CYS A 116 -0.22 -9.73 12.72
CA CYS A 116 -0.34 -8.49 11.94
C CYS A 116 -1.71 -8.35 11.27
N TRP A 117 -2.30 -9.48 10.88
CA TRP A 117 -3.53 -9.49 10.09
C TRP A 117 -4.79 -9.72 10.94
N ALA A 118 -4.62 -10.15 12.19
CA ALA A 118 -5.73 -10.44 13.10
C ALA A 118 -6.56 -9.20 13.43
N ALA A 119 -5.95 -8.01 13.43
CA ALA A 119 -6.61 -6.75 13.77
C ALA A 119 -7.47 -6.18 12.63
N ILE A 120 -7.31 -6.65 11.38
CA ILE A 120 -8.07 -6.13 10.23
C ILE A 120 -9.56 -6.37 10.48
N PRO A 121 -10.43 -5.36 10.57
CA PRO A 121 -11.84 -5.55 10.88
C PRO A 121 -12.62 -6.19 9.73
N THR A 122 -13.69 -6.93 10.03
CA THR A 122 -14.49 -7.67 9.03
C THR A 122 -15.27 -6.77 8.07
N GLU A 123 -15.57 -5.55 8.49
CA GLU A 123 -16.21 -4.49 7.73
C GLU A 123 -15.27 -3.79 6.73
N THR A 124 -13.98 -4.12 6.74
CA THR A 124 -13.00 -3.56 5.80
C THR A 124 -13.44 -3.82 4.36
N GLN A 125 -13.59 -2.74 3.60
CA GLN A 125 -13.99 -2.76 2.19
C GLN A 125 -12.79 -2.53 1.26
N VAL A 126 -11.84 -1.70 1.71
CA VAL A 126 -10.58 -1.44 1.01
C VAL A 126 -9.42 -1.69 1.98
N LEU A 127 -8.63 -2.71 1.70
CA LEU A 127 -7.41 -3.03 2.45
C LEU A 127 -6.19 -2.49 1.71
N ILE A 128 -5.31 -1.79 2.41
CA ILE A 128 -4.06 -1.26 1.88
C ILE A 128 -2.91 -1.92 2.66
N THR A 129 -2.12 -2.73 1.99
CA THR A 129 -0.87 -3.27 2.58
C THR A 129 0.30 -2.95 1.69
N HIS A 130 1.51 -2.90 2.22
CA HIS A 130 2.66 -2.71 1.35
C HIS A 130 2.89 -3.92 0.45
N GLY A 131 3.02 -5.11 1.05
CA GLY A 131 3.21 -6.36 0.32
C GLY A 131 1.90 -7.05 -0.11
N PRO A 132 1.96 -7.91 -1.14
CA PRO A 132 0.82 -8.68 -1.60
C PRO A 132 0.44 -9.85 -0.68
N ALA A 133 -0.80 -10.32 -0.85
CA ALA A 133 -1.21 -11.64 -0.38
C ALA A 133 -0.67 -12.72 -1.34
N PHE A 134 -0.48 -13.94 -0.85
CA PHE A 134 -0.03 -15.05 -1.69
C PHE A 134 -0.96 -15.25 -2.90
N ALA A 135 -0.37 -15.50 -4.08
CA ALA A 135 -1.07 -15.70 -5.36
C ALA A 135 -1.93 -14.51 -5.84
N CYS A 136 -1.66 -13.31 -5.33
CA CYS A 136 -2.36 -12.07 -5.67
C CYS A 136 -1.36 -11.04 -6.20
N LEU A 137 -1.07 -11.09 -7.51
CA LEU A 137 -0.08 -10.20 -8.16
C LEU A 137 1.27 -10.16 -7.41
N ASP A 138 1.80 -11.33 -7.09
CA ASP A 138 2.94 -11.51 -6.20
C ASP A 138 4.10 -12.32 -6.81
N THR A 139 4.08 -12.52 -8.12
CA THR A 139 5.09 -13.29 -8.84
C THR A 139 6.29 -12.40 -9.17
N THR A 140 7.46 -12.78 -8.68
CA THR A 140 8.74 -12.09 -9.00
C THR A 140 9.23 -12.48 -10.40
N LEU A 141 10.26 -11.78 -10.92
CA LEU A 141 10.91 -12.14 -12.19
C LEU A 141 11.41 -13.59 -12.28
N ASN A 142 11.75 -14.19 -11.12
CA ASN A 142 12.22 -15.57 -11.05
C ASN A 142 11.07 -16.60 -10.96
N GLY A 143 9.83 -16.15 -11.09
CA GLY A 143 8.63 -17.00 -11.05
C GLY A 143 8.26 -17.49 -9.64
N THR A 144 8.83 -16.89 -8.60
CA THR A 144 8.50 -17.23 -7.20
C THR A 144 7.39 -16.33 -6.67
N HIS A 145 6.50 -16.90 -5.86
CA HIS A 145 5.49 -16.15 -5.11
C HIS A 145 6.10 -15.52 -3.87
N ALA A 146 6.06 -14.19 -3.80
CA ALA A 146 6.55 -13.42 -2.65
C ALA A 146 5.43 -13.04 -1.66
N GLY A 147 4.16 -13.20 -2.03
CA GLY A 147 3.03 -12.77 -1.22
C GLY A 147 2.86 -13.57 0.06
N CYS A 148 2.16 -12.99 1.04
CA CYS A 148 1.97 -13.57 2.35
C CYS A 148 0.80 -14.56 2.40
N GLU A 149 1.06 -15.80 2.80
CA GLU A 149 0.04 -16.86 2.92
C GLU A 149 -0.93 -16.57 4.07
N ALA A 150 -0.43 -16.10 5.21
CA ALA A 150 -1.26 -15.70 6.35
C ALA A 150 -2.20 -14.52 6.01
N LEU A 151 -1.74 -13.60 5.14
CA LEU A 151 -2.59 -12.53 4.63
C LEU A 151 -3.67 -13.11 3.72
N SER A 152 -3.29 -13.99 2.77
CA SER A 152 -4.26 -14.67 1.90
C SER A 152 -5.32 -15.44 2.69
N GLU A 153 -4.98 -16.03 3.83
CA GLU A 153 -5.95 -16.67 4.72
C GLU A 153 -6.86 -15.62 5.37
N ARG A 154 -6.31 -14.56 5.96
CA ARG A 154 -7.11 -13.48 6.58
C ARG A 154 -8.11 -12.90 5.59
N LEU A 155 -7.67 -12.70 4.36
CA LEU A 155 -8.43 -12.23 3.22
C LEU A 155 -9.70 -13.05 2.96
N THR A 156 -9.75 -14.34 3.30
CA THR A 156 -10.97 -15.19 3.16
C THR A 156 -12.03 -14.90 4.22
N HIS A 157 -11.65 -14.24 5.32
CA HIS A 157 -12.51 -13.90 6.44
C HIS A 157 -13.03 -12.45 6.40
N LEU A 158 -12.84 -11.76 5.27
CA LEU A 158 -13.29 -10.38 5.06
C LEU A 158 -14.42 -10.35 4.01
N PRO A 159 -15.69 -10.58 4.41
CA PRO A 159 -16.79 -10.76 3.48
C PRO A 159 -17.15 -9.48 2.70
N HIS A 160 -16.77 -8.31 3.23
CA HIS A 160 -17.05 -7.01 2.62
C HIS A 160 -15.90 -6.46 1.79
N LEU A 161 -14.75 -7.16 1.76
CA LEU A 161 -13.57 -6.66 1.08
C LEU A 161 -13.77 -6.71 -0.44
N LYS A 162 -13.79 -5.52 -1.06
CA LYS A 162 -13.80 -5.37 -2.51
C LYS A 162 -12.38 -5.19 -3.03
N TRP A 163 -11.57 -4.31 -2.45
CA TRP A 163 -10.24 -4.01 -2.99
C TRP A 163 -9.12 -4.31 -2.00
N HIS A 164 -8.10 -5.03 -2.45
CA HIS A 164 -6.82 -5.16 -1.77
C HIS A 164 -5.75 -4.46 -2.61
N ILE A 165 -5.31 -3.28 -2.14
CA ILE A 165 -4.32 -2.43 -2.80
C ILE A 165 -2.96 -2.68 -2.14
N HIS A 166 -1.96 -2.92 -2.96
CA HIS A 166 -0.59 -3.17 -2.52
C HIS A 166 0.43 -2.75 -3.57
N GLY A 167 1.71 -2.99 -3.31
CA GLY A 167 2.81 -2.76 -4.23
C GLY A 167 3.90 -3.82 -4.04
N HIS A 168 5.13 -3.37 -3.77
CA HIS A 168 6.29 -4.16 -3.38
C HIS A 168 6.88 -5.08 -4.46
N ILE A 169 6.04 -5.84 -5.17
CA ILE A 169 6.47 -6.73 -6.25
C ILE A 169 6.29 -5.99 -7.57
N HIS A 170 7.30 -5.20 -7.95
CA HIS A 170 7.22 -4.24 -9.05
C HIS A 170 6.84 -4.88 -10.38
N GLU A 171 7.19 -6.15 -10.56
CA GLU A 171 7.06 -6.86 -11.83
C GLU A 171 5.66 -7.45 -12.01
N SER A 172 4.85 -7.44 -10.94
CA SER A 172 3.45 -7.85 -10.94
C SER A 172 2.47 -6.67 -10.90
N TYR A 173 2.89 -5.47 -11.32
CA TYR A 173 2.00 -4.31 -11.46
C TYR A 173 0.74 -4.64 -12.25
N GLY A 174 -0.43 -4.23 -11.75
CA GLY A 174 -1.70 -4.39 -12.44
C GLY A 174 -2.90 -4.62 -11.53
N VAL A 175 -3.98 -5.13 -12.13
CA VAL A 175 -5.24 -5.42 -11.45
C VAL A 175 -5.65 -6.87 -11.78
N GLN A 176 -5.95 -7.65 -10.74
CA GLN A 176 -6.38 -9.04 -10.86
C GLN A 176 -7.73 -9.21 -10.15
N ALA A 177 -8.73 -9.70 -10.88
CA ALA A 177 -10.00 -10.11 -10.27
C ALA A 177 -9.81 -11.37 -9.40
N GLN A 178 -10.41 -11.36 -8.22
CA GLN A 178 -10.39 -12.42 -7.21
C GLN A 178 -11.82 -12.91 -6.90
N GLY A 179 -12.72 -12.80 -7.88
CA GLY A 179 -14.16 -13.02 -7.76
C GLY A 179 -14.95 -11.99 -8.57
N ALA A 180 -16.27 -11.93 -8.36
CA ALA A 180 -17.14 -11.02 -9.10
C ALA A 180 -16.89 -9.54 -8.79
N GLU A 181 -16.66 -9.22 -7.51
CA GLU A 181 -16.54 -7.82 -7.03
C GLU A 181 -15.25 -7.57 -6.22
N ARG A 182 -14.32 -8.52 -6.26
CA ARG A 182 -13.08 -8.46 -5.50
C ARG A 182 -11.88 -8.33 -6.42
N TYR A 183 -10.97 -7.41 -6.08
CA TYR A 183 -9.78 -7.11 -6.87
C TYR A 183 -8.54 -7.06 -5.98
N SER A 184 -7.45 -7.65 -6.46
CA SER A 184 -6.10 -7.37 -5.99
C SER A 184 -5.46 -6.37 -6.96
N ILE A 185 -4.84 -5.32 -6.42
CA ILE A 185 -4.34 -4.17 -7.18
C ILE A 185 -2.91 -3.93 -6.75
N ASN A 186 -1.96 -4.28 -7.60
CA ASN A 186 -0.56 -3.95 -7.41
C ASN A 186 -0.27 -2.62 -8.10
N ALA A 187 -0.07 -1.58 -7.30
CA ALA A 187 0.10 -0.20 -7.74
C ALA A 187 1.57 0.26 -7.78
N SER A 188 2.52 -0.68 -7.85
CA SER A 188 3.96 -0.37 -7.91
C SER A 188 4.30 0.58 -9.06
N SER A 189 4.83 1.76 -8.73
CA SER A 189 5.15 2.80 -9.72
C SER A 189 6.50 2.56 -10.38
N CYS A 190 7.50 2.17 -9.62
CA CYS A 190 8.81 1.82 -10.16
C CYS A 190 8.77 0.52 -10.96
N ARG A 191 9.69 0.41 -11.92
CA ARG A 191 9.95 -0.79 -12.73
C ARG A 191 11.39 -1.20 -12.51
N TRP A 192 11.65 -2.51 -12.47
CA TRP A 192 13.00 -3.04 -12.58
C TRP A 192 13.28 -3.52 -14.00
N GLY A 193 14.38 -3.05 -14.58
CA GLY A 193 14.85 -3.50 -15.90
C GLY A 193 14.25 -2.79 -17.11
N GLU A 194 13.31 -1.87 -16.92
CA GLU A 194 12.71 -1.05 -17.99
C GLU A 194 12.80 0.44 -17.69
N GLU A 195 12.88 1.27 -18.73
CA GLU A 195 12.82 2.73 -18.57
C GLU A 195 11.38 3.19 -18.26
N GLY A 196 11.26 4.19 -17.36
CA GLY A 196 9.99 4.84 -17.04
C GLY A 196 9.33 4.36 -15.75
N LEU A 197 8.11 4.86 -15.51
CA LEU A 197 7.28 4.51 -14.35
C LEU A 197 5.96 3.91 -14.84
N ASN A 198 5.39 2.99 -14.08
CA ASN A 198 4.01 2.56 -14.26
C ASN A 198 3.06 3.74 -14.02
N PRO A 199 2.00 3.88 -14.85
CA PRO A 199 1.01 4.92 -14.62
C PRO A 199 0.22 4.64 -13.34
N PRO A 200 -0.32 5.66 -12.66
CA PRO A 200 -1.25 5.45 -11.56
C PRO A 200 -2.48 4.64 -11.98
N ILE A 201 -2.91 3.70 -11.15
CA ILE A 201 -4.14 2.92 -11.38
C ILE A 201 -5.35 3.74 -10.91
N VAL A 202 -6.36 3.89 -11.77
CA VAL A 202 -7.63 4.56 -11.46
C VAL A 202 -8.75 3.54 -11.59
N LEU A 203 -9.53 3.37 -10.52
CA LEU A 203 -10.75 2.57 -10.51
C LEU A 203 -11.89 3.41 -9.93
N GLN A 204 -13.11 3.12 -10.36
CA GLN A 204 -14.32 3.79 -9.86
C GLN A 204 -14.98 2.93 -8.80
N TRP A 205 -15.31 3.55 -7.68
CA TRP A 205 -16.12 2.96 -6.63
C TRP A 205 -17.57 3.44 -6.79
N TYR A 206 -18.48 2.51 -7.03
CA TYR A 206 -19.91 2.82 -7.09
C TYR A 206 -20.50 2.63 -5.69
N LEU A 207 -21.07 3.70 -5.14
CA LEU A 207 -21.83 3.61 -3.89
C LEU A 207 -23.12 2.84 -4.16
N ASP A 208 -23.42 1.89 -3.28
CA ASP A 208 -24.69 1.18 -3.32
C ASP A 208 -25.80 2.21 -3.00
N THR A 209 -26.62 2.53 -4.01
CA THR A 209 -27.74 3.50 -3.92
C THR A 209 -28.93 2.93 -3.16
#